data_AF-G1V758-F1
#
_entry.id   AF-G1V758-F1
#
_cell.length_a   1.000
_cell.length_b   1.000
_cell.length_c   1.000
_cell.angle_alpha   90.00
_cell.angle_beta   90.00
_cell.angle_gamma   90.00
#
_symmetry.space_group_name_H-M   'P 1'
#
loop_
_entity.id
_entity.type
_entity.pdbx_description
1 polymer ?
#
loop_
_entity_poly.entity_id
_entity_poly.type
_entity_poly.pdbx_seq_one_letter_code
_entity_poly.pdbx_strand_id
1 'polypeptide(L)'
;MTKPSRIIEEMHETVQGLHAGGLIDERRMREFETLYRANQVPKFTADSVKALRSRLNVSQAALAIIINTSAATVRAWEAGTKNPGGPSCKLLEMLDRKGLEALL
;
A
#
# COMPACT_ATOMS: atom_id res chain seq x y z
N MET A 1 -0.81 -8.34 -8.85
CA MET A 1 0.16 -7.26 -8.59
C MET A 1 0.08 -6.28 -9.74
N THR A 2 -0.26 -5.00 -9.50
CA THR A 2 -0.16 -3.98 -10.56
C THR A 2 1.32 -3.74 -10.80
N LYS A 3 1.80 -4.01 -12.02
CA LYS A 3 3.19 -3.77 -12.39
C LYS A 3 3.51 -2.27 -12.19
N PRO A 4 4.63 -1.90 -11.56
CA PRO A 4 5.06 -0.52 -11.50
C PRO A 4 5.07 0.11 -12.90
N SER A 5 4.86 1.43 -12.98
CA SER A 5 4.98 2.13 -14.26
C SER A 5 6.38 1.89 -14.83
N ARG A 6 6.47 1.52 -16.12
CA ARG A 6 7.75 1.29 -16.80
C ARG A 6 8.75 2.45 -16.57
N ILE A 7 8.25 3.70 -16.63
CA ILE A 7 9.07 4.90 -16.39
C ILE A 7 9.66 4.90 -14.97
N ILE A 8 8.90 4.43 -13.98
CA ILE A 8 9.35 4.37 -12.59
C ILE A 8 10.39 3.26 -12.39
N GLU A 9 10.26 2.13 -13.10
CA GLU A 9 11.26 1.06 -13.11
C GLU A 9 12.58 1.53 -13.75
N GLU A 10 12.52 2.13 -14.95
CA GLU A 10 13.70 2.68 -15.64
C GLU A 10 14.40 3.79 -14.83
N MET A 11 13.61 4.63 -14.14
CA MET A 11 14.14 5.67 -13.25
C MET A 11 14.86 5.05 -12.04
N HIS A 12 14.36 3.95 -11.49
CA HIS A 12 15.01 3.24 -10.39
C HIS A 12 16.38 2.69 -10.80
N GLU A 13 16.46 2.04 -11.95
CA GLU A 13 17.71 1.54 -12.51
C GLU A 13 18.71 2.68 -12.77
N THR A 14 18.23 3.80 -13.31
CA THR A 14 19.07 4.98 -13.56
C THR A 14 19.67 5.53 -12.27
N VAL A 15 18.86 5.68 -11.22
CA VAL A 15 19.32 6.21 -9.93
C VAL A 15 20.30 5.25 -9.25
N GLN A 16 20.11 3.94 -9.37
CA GLN A 16 21.08 2.94 -8.90
C GLN A 16 22.43 3.09 -9.63
N GLY A 17 22.42 3.31 -10.95
CA GLY A 17 23.63 3.58 -11.71
C GLY A 17 24.35 4.86 -11.27
N LEU A 18 23.61 5.94 -11.00
CA LEU A 18 24.16 7.19 -10.47
C LEU A 18 24.82 7.00 -9.10
N HIS A 19 24.23 6.15 -8.23
CA HIS A 19 24.79 5.84 -6.92
C HIS A 19 26.08 5.03 -7.05
N ALA A 20 26.07 3.99 -7.89
CA ALA A 20 27.25 3.17 -8.17
C ALA A 20 28.41 3.99 -8.75
N GLY A 21 28.10 5.02 -9.56
CA GLY A 21 29.08 5.97 -10.11
C GLY A 21 29.51 7.08 -9.16
N GLY A 22 29.00 7.13 -7.92
CA GLY A 22 29.32 8.16 -6.93
C GLY A 22 28.74 9.55 -7.22
N LEU A 23 27.81 9.66 -8.17
CA LEU A 23 27.16 10.93 -8.55
C LEU A 23 26.04 11.32 -7.58
N ILE A 24 25.45 10.33 -6.89
CA ILE A 24 24.57 10.55 -5.75
C ILE A 24 25.15 9.85 -4.52
N ASP A 25 24.99 10.50 -3.38
CA ASP A 25 25.42 9.96 -2.10
C ASP A 25 24.38 9.00 -1.50
N GLU A 26 24.82 8.27 -0.49
CA GLU A 26 24.03 7.33 0.30
C GLU A 26 22.77 7.95 0.93
N ARG A 27 22.82 9.23 1.31
CA ARG A 27 21.65 9.91 1.88
C ARG A 27 20.58 10.08 0.81
N ARG A 28 20.93 10.60 -0.36
CA ARG A 28 20.01 10.76 -1.50
C ARG A 28 19.48 9.43 -1.99
N MET A 29 20.31 8.39 -2.01
CA MET A 29 19.87 7.05 -2.37
C MET A 29 18.81 6.52 -1.40
N ARG A 30 18.98 6.70 -0.09
CA ARG A 30 17.96 6.31 0.91
C ARG A 30 16.66 7.10 0.76
N GLU A 31 16.74 8.41 0.50
CA GLU A 31 15.56 9.25 0.25
C GLU A 31 14.79 8.75 -0.98
N PHE A 32 15.50 8.46 -2.08
CA PHE A 32 14.91 7.90 -3.30
C PHE A 32 14.24 6.55 -3.05
N GLU A 33 14.93 5.60 -2.43
CA GLU A 33 14.40 4.26 -2.11
C GLU A 33 13.12 4.35 -1.26
N THR A 34 13.09 5.28 -0.32
CA THR A 34 11.91 5.52 0.52
C THR A 34 10.72 5.97 -0.33
N LEU A 35 10.92 6.94 -1.22
CA LEU A 35 9.86 7.44 -2.11
C LEU A 35 9.40 6.39 -3.11
N TYR A 36 10.36 5.67 -3.72
CA TYR A 36 10.08 4.59 -4.66
C TYR A 36 9.18 3.52 -4.01
N ARG A 37 9.54 3.05 -2.82
CA ARG A 37 8.74 2.07 -2.06
C ARG A 37 7.39 2.62 -1.63
N ALA A 38 7.33 3.88 -1.21
CA ALA A 38 6.08 4.53 -0.81
C ALA A 38 5.06 4.56 -1.95
N ASN A 39 5.52 4.66 -3.20
CA ASN A 39 4.68 4.68 -4.40
C ASN A 39 4.22 3.29 -4.87
N GLN A 40 4.71 2.20 -4.28
CA GLN A 40 4.33 0.82 -4.64
C GLN A 40 3.17 0.29 -3.78
N VAL A 41 2.10 1.08 -3.64
CA VAL A 41 0.93 0.65 -2.87
C VAL A 41 0.17 -0.44 -3.65
N PRO A 42 -0.06 -1.64 -3.06
CA PRO A 42 -0.80 -2.69 -3.73
C PRO A 42 -2.26 -2.29 -3.93
N LYS A 43 -2.84 -2.71 -5.05
CA LYS A 43 -4.30 -2.66 -5.24
C LYS A 43 -4.93 -3.82 -4.49
N PHE A 44 -6.04 -3.53 -3.82
CA PHE A 44 -6.83 -4.54 -3.11
C PHE A 44 -8.06 -4.92 -3.94
N THR A 45 -8.23 -6.22 -4.17
CA THR A 45 -9.46 -6.85 -4.68
C THR A 45 -10.42 -7.16 -3.53
N ALA A 46 -11.69 -7.43 -3.85
CA ALA A 46 -12.69 -7.85 -2.87
C ALA A 46 -12.22 -8.99 -1.97
N ASP A 47 -11.68 -10.05 -2.56
CA ASP A 47 -11.15 -11.21 -1.83
C ASP A 47 -9.99 -10.84 -0.92
N SER A 48 -9.07 -9.98 -1.38
CA SER A 48 -7.93 -9.54 -0.58
C SER A 48 -8.34 -8.69 0.63
N VAL A 49 -9.34 -7.81 0.48
CA VAL A 49 -9.89 -7.04 1.61
C VAL A 49 -10.53 -7.97 2.63
N LYS A 50 -11.34 -8.92 2.17
CA LYS A 50 -12.02 -9.89 3.04
C LYS A 50 -11.02 -10.81 3.75
N ALA A 51 -9.98 -11.25 3.05
CA ALA A 51 -8.91 -12.08 3.62
C ALA A 51 -8.10 -11.32 4.67
N LEU A 52 -7.70 -10.07 4.39
CA LEU A 52 -7.03 -9.19 5.35
C LEU A 52 -7.89 -9.01 6.60
N ARG A 53 -9.16 -8.62 6.44
CA ARG A 53 -10.09 -8.46 7.57
C ARG A 53 -10.20 -9.71 8.44
N SER A 54 -10.32 -10.87 7.79
CA SER A 54 -10.46 -12.16 8.47
C SER A 54 -9.20 -12.52 9.25
N ARG A 55 -8.01 -12.27 8.70
CA ARG A 55 -6.73 -12.47 9.39
C ARG A 55 -6.53 -11.52 10.57
N LEU A 56 -7.02 -10.28 10.47
CA LEU A 56 -7.03 -9.32 11.57
C LEU A 56 -8.08 -9.66 12.64
N ASN A 57 -8.97 -10.63 12.38
CA ASN A 57 -10.04 -11.06 13.28
C ASN A 57 -10.97 -9.92 13.73
N VAL A 58 -11.33 -9.03 12.80
CA VAL A 58 -12.24 -7.90 13.06
C VAL A 58 -13.51 -7.99 12.21
N SER A 59 -14.59 -7.40 12.71
CA SER A 59 -15.84 -7.23 11.94
C SER A 59 -15.65 -6.20 10.83
N GLN A 60 -16.55 -6.18 9.83
CA GLN A 60 -16.53 -5.15 8.78
C GLN A 60 -16.68 -3.74 9.37
N ALA A 61 -17.50 -3.59 10.41
CA ALA A 61 -17.69 -2.32 11.11
C ALA A 61 -16.43 -1.90 11.88
N ALA A 62 -15.77 -2.82 12.57
CA ALA A 62 -14.52 -2.54 13.27
C ALA A 62 -13.40 -2.16 12.29
N LEU A 63 -13.23 -2.89 11.18
CA LEU A 63 -12.29 -2.51 10.13
C LEU A 63 -12.58 -1.11 9.59
N ALA A 64 -13.86 -0.79 9.37
CA ALA A 64 -14.26 0.52 8.87
C ALA A 64 -13.86 1.66 9.82
N ILE A 65 -14.04 1.46 11.14
CA ILE A 65 -13.63 2.42 12.16
C ILE A 65 -12.10 2.61 12.14
N ILE A 66 -11.34 1.50 12.13
CA ILE A 66 -9.87 1.53 12.15
C ILE A 66 -9.29 2.33 10.98
N ILE A 67 -9.84 2.17 9.77
CA ILE A 67 -9.34 2.87 8.56
C ILE A 67 -10.11 4.16 8.23
N ASN A 68 -10.89 4.68 9.18
CA ASN A 68 -11.67 5.90 9.06
C ASN A 68 -12.56 5.94 7.80
N THR A 69 -13.41 4.92 7.63
CA THR A 69 -14.40 4.84 6.55
C THR A 69 -15.73 4.29 7.06
N SER A 70 -16.73 4.16 6.18
CA SER A 70 -18.03 3.60 6.55
C SER A 70 -18.07 2.08 6.42
N ALA A 71 -18.86 1.41 7.27
CA ALA A 71 -19.11 -0.03 7.12
C ALA A 71 -19.78 -0.38 5.78
N ALA A 72 -20.54 0.56 5.18
CA ALA A 72 -21.10 0.40 3.84
C ALA A 72 -20.01 0.40 2.75
N THR A 73 -18.96 1.21 2.91
CA THR A 73 -17.80 1.23 2.04
C THR A 73 -17.04 -0.09 2.08
N VAL A 74 -16.74 -0.61 3.29
CA VAL A 74 -16.08 -1.92 3.46
C VAL A 74 -16.92 -3.05 2.85
N ARG A 75 -18.24 -3.04 3.06
CA ARG A 75 -19.15 -3.99 2.41
C ARG A 75 -19.10 -3.91 0.88
N ALA A 76 -19.09 -2.70 0.31
CA ALA A 76 -18.99 -2.53 -1.14
C ALA A 76 -17.65 -3.06 -1.69
N TRP A 77 -16.56 -2.90 -0.94
CA TRP A 77 -15.26 -3.47 -1.29
C TRP A 77 -15.28 -5.00 -1.26
N GLU A 78 -15.72 -5.61 -0.16
CA GLU A 78 -15.76 -7.07 -0.02
C GLU A 78 -16.79 -7.74 -0.95
N ALA A 79 -17.80 -7.00 -1.42
CA ALA A 79 -18.75 -7.45 -2.44
C ALA A 79 -18.25 -7.22 -3.89
N GLY A 80 -17.13 -6.52 -4.08
CA GLY A 80 -16.56 -6.23 -5.40
C GLY A 80 -17.30 -5.18 -6.23
N THR A 81 -18.29 -4.47 -5.65
CA THR A 81 -19.01 -3.40 -6.35
C THR A 81 -18.22 -2.10 -6.42
N LYS A 82 -17.26 -1.92 -5.51
CA LYS A 82 -16.25 -0.86 -5.52
C LYS A 82 -14.90 -1.44 -5.10
N ASN A 83 -13.82 -0.73 -5.40
CA ASN A 83 -12.50 -1.06 -4.87
C ASN A 83 -12.01 0.06 -3.94
N PRO A 84 -11.09 -0.23 -3.00
CA PRO A 84 -10.46 0.80 -2.19
C PRO A 84 -9.70 1.81 -3.06
N GLY A 85 -9.83 3.10 -2.72
CA GLY A 85 -9.04 4.17 -3.35
C GLY A 85 -7.60 4.21 -2.82
N GLY A 86 -6.72 4.99 -3.45
CA GLY A 86 -5.30 5.07 -3.12
C GLY A 86 -4.98 5.19 -1.62
N PRO A 87 -5.56 6.18 -0.90
CA PRO A 87 -5.35 6.33 0.55
C PRO A 87 -5.80 5.09 1.34
N SER A 88 -6.97 4.53 1.02
CA SER A 88 -7.46 3.31 1.67
C SER A 88 -6.57 2.10 1.38
N CYS A 89 -6.07 1.93 0.15
CA CYS A 89 -5.09 0.90 -0.17
C CYS A 89 -3.83 1.05 0.67
N LYS A 90 -3.38 2.29 0.95
CA LYS A 90 -2.21 2.52 1.81
C LYS A 90 -2.46 2.08 3.25
N LEU A 91 -3.62 2.41 3.81
CA LEU A 91 -4.00 1.99 5.16
C LEU A 91 -4.14 0.46 5.26
N LEU A 92 -4.75 -0.18 4.26
CA LEU A 92 -4.86 -1.63 4.18
C LEU A 92 -3.49 -2.30 4.05
N GLU A 93 -2.56 -1.75 3.26
CA GLU A 93 -1.17 -2.22 3.18
C GLU A 93 -0.45 -2.11 4.54
N MET A 94 -0.67 -1.01 5.28
CA MET A 94 -0.09 -0.83 6.61
C MET A 94 -0.61 -1.90 7.59
N LEU A 95 -1.92 -2.13 7.62
CA LEU A 95 -2.53 -3.18 8.44
C LEU A 95 -2.05 -4.58 8.04
N ASP A 96 -1.91 -4.85 6.74
CA ASP A 96 -1.42 -6.13 6.23
C ASP A 96 -0.01 -6.44 6.73
N ARG A 97 0.88 -5.44 6.67
CA ARG A 97 2.30 -5.59 7.02
C ARG A 97 2.58 -5.53 8.51
N LYS A 98 1.81 -4.75 9.27
CA LYS A 98 2.13 -4.39 10.66
C LYS A 98 1.04 -4.76 11.67
N GLY A 99 -0.13 -5.22 11.22
CA GLY A 99 -1.25 -5.54 12.10
C GLY A 99 -2.01 -4.30 12.59
N LEU A 100 -2.91 -4.50 13.57
CA LEU A 100 -3.84 -3.48 14.06
C LEU A 100 -3.14 -2.29 14.74
N GLU A 101 -2.05 -2.55 15.48
CA GLU A 101 -1.24 -1.53 16.18
C GLU A 101 -0.61 -0.48 15.25
N ALA A 102 -0.68 -0.69 13.93
CA ALA A 102 -0.23 0.31 12.97
C ALA A 102 -1.14 1.54 12.90
N LEU A 103 -2.40 1.40 13.32
CA LEU A 103 -3.46 2.41 13.21
C LEU A 103 -4.28 2.62 14.51
N LEU A 104 -3.98 1.89 15.58
CA LEU A 104 -4.51 2.12 16.93
C LEU A 104 -3.52 2.96 17.74
#